data_AF-A0A9X0CTN9-F1
#
_entry.id   AF-A0A9X0CTN9-F1
#
_cell.length_a   1.000
_cell.length_b   1.000
_cell.length_c   1.000
_cell.angle_alpha   90.00
_cell.angle_beta   90.00
_cell.angle_gamma   90.00
#
_symmetry.space_group_name_H-M   'P 1'
#
loop_
_entity.id
_entity.type
_entity.pdbx_description
1 polymer ?
#
loop_
_entity_poly.entity_id
_entity_poly.type
_entity_poly.pdbx_seq_one_letter_code
_entity_poly.pdbx_strand_id
1 'polypeptide(L)'
;MERRRNDLHALNMDTLEWSDSIPTTGNVPEGRTWHSLSAASDKHLFLYGGFNNDEEALGDAYILDTLTMIWFQLQVPSVQSSPMTRMWHTACSTSSPGEVLLFGGCATSVLSAEPEHIDNILIFRFTPQPLNWLCADTVVKCYSTLHKQLKMLPKNLLMSLFLHRRLQAIGKV
;
A
#
# COMPACT_ATOMS: atom_id res chain seq x y z
N MET A 1 14.26 -17.83 21.61
CA MET A 1 13.23 -17.08 20.88
C MET A 1 13.13 -17.68 19.49
N GLU A 2 11.92 -17.93 19.00
CA GLU A 2 11.72 -18.41 17.63
C GLU A 2 12.14 -17.31 16.63
N ARG A 3 12.95 -17.69 15.65
CA ARG A 3 13.42 -16.79 14.59
C ARG A 3 12.28 -16.51 13.62
N ARG A 4 12.00 -15.24 13.35
CA ARG A 4 11.05 -14.80 12.32
C ARG A 4 11.56 -15.21 10.95
N ARG A 5 10.70 -15.87 10.18
CA ARG A 5 11.05 -16.49 8.90
C ARG A 5 10.71 -15.59 7.71
N ASN A 6 11.34 -15.89 6.58
CA ASN A 6 11.07 -15.31 5.26
C ASN A 6 10.80 -16.39 4.20
N ASP A 7 10.40 -17.60 4.63
CA ASP A 7 9.97 -18.65 3.73
C ASP A 7 8.62 -18.31 3.09
N LEU A 8 8.44 -18.72 1.83
CA LEU A 8 7.21 -18.55 1.08
C LEU A 8 6.67 -19.92 0.68
N HIS A 9 5.37 -20.13 0.86
CA HIS A 9 4.66 -21.34 0.49
C HIS A 9 3.34 -20.96 -0.18
N ALA A 10 2.82 -21.86 -1.01
CA ALA A 10 1.50 -21.74 -1.61
C ALA A 10 0.67 -22.98 -1.31
N LEU A 11 -0.62 -22.77 -1.05
CA LEU A 11 -1.61 -23.85 -0.99
C LEU A 11 -2.36 -23.86 -2.32
N ASN A 12 -2.35 -24.99 -3.01
CA ASN A 12 -3.21 -25.17 -4.17
C ASN A 12 -4.66 -25.34 -3.68
N MET A 13 -5.56 -24.45 -4.09
CA MET A 13 -6.95 -24.46 -3.62
C MET A 13 -7.83 -25.52 -4.30
N ASP A 14 -7.38 -26.12 -5.41
CA ASP A 14 -8.06 -27.22 -6.09
C ASP A 14 -7.69 -28.58 -5.49
N THR A 15 -6.40 -28.79 -5.21
CA THR A 15 -5.89 -30.07 -4.65
C THR A 15 -5.78 -30.08 -3.13
N LEU A 16 -5.80 -28.90 -2.49
CA LEU A 16 -5.53 -28.69 -1.07
C LEU A 16 -4.15 -29.18 -0.62
N GLU A 17 -3.18 -29.17 -1.54
CA GLU A 17 -1.80 -29.55 -1.28
C GLU A 17 -0.90 -28.32 -1.12
N TRP A 18 -0.04 -28.37 -0.09
CA TRP A 18 0.98 -27.36 0.12
C TRP A 18 2.16 -27.58 -0.81
N SER A 19 2.71 -26.48 -1.33
CA SER A 19 4.02 -26.50 -1.96
C SER A 19 5.13 -26.66 -0.92
N ASP A 20 6.25 -27.22 -1.35
CA ASP A 20 7.52 -26.98 -0.68
C ASP A 20 7.86 -25.48 -0.64
N SER A 21 8.93 -25.13 0.07
CA SER A 21 9.41 -23.75 0.12
C SER A 21 9.70 -23.24 -1.28
N ILE A 22 9.00 -22.18 -1.68
CA ILE A 22 9.12 -21.59 -3.02
C ILE A 22 10.40 -20.77 -3.06
N PRO A 23 11.37 -21.12 -3.92
CA PRO A 23 12.60 -20.34 -4.04
C PRO A 23 12.27 -18.98 -4.69
N THR A 24 12.68 -17.90 -4.02
CA THR A 24 12.56 -16.54 -4.54
C THR A 24 13.92 -15.89 -4.70
N THR A 25 14.06 -14.96 -5.64
CA THR A 25 15.32 -14.26 -5.92
C THR A 25 15.12 -12.74 -5.98
N GLY A 26 16.20 -11.97 -6.22
CA GLY A 26 16.15 -10.51 -6.26
C GLY A 26 16.35 -9.87 -4.88
N ASN A 27 15.57 -8.84 -4.56
CA ASN A 27 15.61 -8.15 -3.27
C ASN A 27 14.76 -8.90 -2.23
N VAL A 28 15.21 -10.10 -1.86
CA VAL A 28 14.46 -10.98 -0.94
C VAL A 28 14.29 -10.30 0.42
N PRO A 29 13.04 -10.13 0.92
CA PRO A 29 12.78 -9.53 2.21
C PRO A 29 13.38 -10.34 3.37
N GLU A 30 13.78 -9.64 4.43
CA GLU A 30 14.16 -10.29 5.67
C GLU A 30 12.98 -10.91 6.42
N GLY A 31 13.30 -11.84 7.33
CA GLY A 31 12.32 -12.58 8.11
C GLY A 31 11.54 -11.69 9.07
N ARG A 32 10.21 -11.75 9.00
CA ARG A 32 9.32 -10.77 9.63
C ARG A 32 7.97 -11.35 10.05
N THR A 33 7.40 -10.81 11.11
CA THR A 33 6.03 -11.10 11.58
C THR A 33 5.16 -9.84 11.52
N TRP A 34 3.84 -10.00 11.66
CA TRP A 34 2.88 -8.88 11.68
C TRP A 34 2.95 -7.96 10.46
N HIS A 35 3.44 -8.48 9.35
CA HIS A 35 3.47 -7.83 8.05
C HIS A 35 2.13 -8.01 7.34
N SER A 36 1.91 -7.25 6.26
CA SER A 36 0.80 -7.49 5.33
C SER A 36 1.31 -8.01 3.99
N LEU A 37 0.67 -9.03 3.44
CA LEU A 37 0.88 -9.49 2.06
C LEU A 37 -0.46 -9.42 1.32
N SER A 38 -0.55 -8.58 0.29
CA SER A 38 -1.81 -8.33 -0.44
C SER A 38 -1.61 -8.40 -1.95
N ALA A 39 -2.61 -8.84 -2.70
CA ALA A 39 -2.54 -8.85 -4.16
C ALA A 39 -2.58 -7.42 -4.72
N ALA A 40 -1.50 -6.95 -5.34
CA ALA A 40 -1.51 -5.68 -6.07
C ALA A 40 -2.10 -5.82 -7.47
N SER A 41 -1.98 -7.02 -8.06
CA SER A 41 -2.60 -7.42 -9.32
C SER A 41 -2.60 -8.95 -9.42
N ASP A 42 -3.14 -9.52 -10.49
CA ASP A 42 -3.20 -10.98 -10.72
C ASP A 42 -1.82 -11.68 -10.68
N LYS A 43 -0.75 -10.92 -10.94
CA LYS A 43 0.63 -11.43 -11.01
C LYS A 43 1.60 -10.79 -10.02
N HIS A 44 1.09 -9.96 -9.10
CA HIS A 44 1.95 -9.26 -8.16
C HIS A 44 1.41 -9.28 -6.74
N LEU A 45 2.25 -9.70 -5.79
CA LEU A 45 1.98 -9.59 -4.36
C LEU A 45 2.78 -8.42 -3.78
N PHE A 46 2.11 -7.61 -2.97
CA PHE A 46 2.69 -6.46 -2.28
C PHE A 46 2.89 -6.79 -0.81
N LEU A 47 4.13 -6.64 -0.35
CA LEU A 47 4.55 -6.81 1.04
C LEU A 47 4.84 -5.45 1.65
N TYR A 48 4.34 -5.19 2.85
CA TYR A 48 4.66 -3.96 3.59
C TYR A 48 4.91 -4.22 5.07
N GLY A 49 5.95 -3.56 5.57
CA GLY A 49 6.25 -3.43 6.99
C GLY A 49 6.41 -4.77 7.72
N GLY A 50 5.98 -4.78 8.97
CA GLY A 50 6.13 -5.88 9.91
C GLY A 50 7.14 -5.59 11.01
N PHE A 51 7.65 -6.66 11.60
CA PHE A 51 8.57 -6.64 12.73
C PHE A 51 9.67 -7.69 12.52
N ASN A 52 10.94 -7.29 12.56
CA ASN A 52 12.07 -8.15 12.17
C ASN A 52 12.72 -8.90 13.35
N ASN A 53 13.78 -9.66 13.10
CA ASN A 53 14.49 -10.43 14.14
C ASN A 53 15.29 -9.56 15.12
N ASP A 54 15.63 -8.34 14.73
CA ASP A 54 16.35 -7.36 15.56
C ASP A 54 15.39 -6.53 16.45
N GLU A 55 14.12 -6.93 16.50
CA GLU A 55 13.04 -6.28 17.26
C GLU A 55 12.72 -4.86 16.78
N GLU A 56 12.87 -4.62 15.47
CA GLU A 56 12.60 -3.34 14.84
C GLU A 56 11.31 -3.36 14.03
N ALA A 57 10.57 -2.24 14.08
CA ALA A 57 9.42 -1.99 13.24
C ALA A 57 9.87 -1.66 11.82
N LEU A 58 9.24 -2.28 10.82
CA LEU A 58 9.61 -2.12 9.42
C LEU A 58 8.66 -1.17 8.70
N GLY A 59 9.23 -0.34 7.82
CA GLY A 59 8.50 0.56 6.92
C GLY A 59 8.91 0.37 5.46
N ASP A 60 9.54 -0.76 5.15
CA ASP A 60 9.94 -1.13 3.82
C ASP A 60 8.78 -1.77 3.04
N ALA A 61 8.87 -1.69 1.71
CA ALA A 61 7.85 -2.16 0.80
C ALA A 61 8.49 -3.00 -0.31
N TYR A 62 7.85 -4.11 -0.67
CA TYR A 62 8.30 -4.97 -1.75
C TYR A 62 7.14 -5.41 -2.63
N ILE A 63 7.48 -5.77 -3.86
CA ILE A 63 6.57 -6.44 -4.77
C ILE A 63 7.21 -7.73 -5.27
N LEU A 64 6.46 -8.83 -5.20
CA LEU A 64 6.84 -10.12 -5.77
C LEU A 64 6.10 -10.29 -7.09
N ASP A 65 6.84 -10.49 -8.18
CA ASP A 65 6.26 -11.03 -9.42
C ASP A 65 6.04 -12.53 -9.25
N THR A 66 4.78 -12.98 -9.28
CA THR A 66 4.41 -14.38 -9.03
C THR A 66 4.68 -15.29 -10.23
N LEU A 67 4.97 -14.74 -11.41
CA LEU A 67 5.36 -15.51 -12.59
C LEU A 67 6.85 -15.84 -12.57
N THR A 68 7.68 -14.88 -12.14
CA THR A 68 9.14 -15.05 -12.11
C THR A 68 9.69 -15.40 -10.72
N MET A 69 8.89 -15.24 -9.66
CA MET A 69 9.32 -15.36 -8.26
C MET A 69 10.51 -14.44 -7.90
N ILE A 70 10.48 -13.22 -8.45
CA ILE A 70 11.51 -12.19 -8.20
C ILE A 70 10.91 -11.08 -7.34
N TRP A 71 11.59 -10.77 -6.24
CA TRP A 71 11.28 -9.64 -5.38
C TRP A 71 11.95 -8.36 -5.87
N PHE A 72 11.19 -7.28 -5.86
CA PHE A 72 11.68 -5.92 -6.09
C PHE A 72 11.39 -5.07 -4.86
N GLN A 73 12.41 -4.39 -4.35
CA GLN A 73 12.24 -3.41 -3.27
C GLN A 73 11.72 -2.10 -3.85
N LEU A 74 10.68 -1.56 -3.23
CA LEU A 74 10.04 -0.32 -3.63
C LEU A 74 10.61 0.84 -2.81
N GLN A 75 10.79 1.98 -3.47
CA GLN A 75 11.17 3.22 -2.79
C GLN A 75 9.92 3.82 -2.13
N VAL A 76 9.88 3.81 -0.80
CA VAL A 76 8.83 4.45 -0.02
C VAL A 76 9.26 5.89 0.27
N PRO A 77 8.53 6.91 -0.19
CA PRO A 77 8.88 8.30 0.11
C PRO A 77 8.91 8.52 1.63
N SER A 78 10.02 9.02 2.15
CA SER A 78 10.10 9.44 3.54
C SER A 78 9.28 10.72 3.72
N VAL A 79 8.06 10.59 4.23
CA VAL A 79 7.28 11.76 4.65
C VAL A 79 7.78 12.16 6.02
N GLN A 80 8.39 13.35 6.15
CA GLN A 80 9.01 13.83 7.39
C GLN A 80 8.04 13.91 8.59
N SER A 81 6.73 13.89 8.34
CA SER A 81 5.69 14.10 9.35
C SER A 81 4.93 12.85 9.79
N SER A 82 5.23 11.65 9.27
CA SER A 82 4.50 10.44 9.67
C SER A 82 5.41 9.21 9.72
N PRO A 83 5.29 8.36 10.76
CA PRO A 83 6.00 7.10 10.80
C PRO A 83 5.54 6.22 9.62
N MET A 84 6.50 5.87 8.77
CA MET A 84 6.29 4.91 7.68
C MET A 84 6.37 3.47 8.18
N THR A 85 6.99 3.23 9.34
CA THR A 85 7.05 1.92 9.96
C THR A 85 5.67 1.49 10.44
N ARG A 86 5.30 0.23 10.16
CA ARG A 86 4.01 -0.34 10.60
C ARG A 86 4.13 -1.82 10.88
N MET A 87 3.60 -2.23 12.03
CA MET A 87 3.26 -3.62 12.32
C MET A 87 1.80 -3.75 12.74
N TRP A 88 1.22 -4.94 12.59
CA TRP A 88 -0.19 -5.20 12.91
C TRP A 88 -1.18 -4.27 12.18
N HIS A 89 -0.76 -3.70 11.05
CA HIS A 89 -1.66 -2.96 10.18
C HIS A 89 -2.49 -3.91 9.33
N THR A 90 -3.52 -3.34 8.71
CA THR A 90 -4.32 -4.03 7.69
C THR A 90 -3.96 -3.50 6.32
N ALA A 91 -3.97 -4.36 5.31
CA ALA A 91 -3.80 -3.96 3.92
C ALA A 91 -4.90 -4.60 3.06
N CYS A 92 -5.44 -3.82 2.12
CA CYS A 92 -6.54 -4.25 1.26
C CYS A 92 -6.35 -3.70 -0.15
N SER A 93 -6.51 -4.57 -1.14
CA SER A 93 -6.56 -4.20 -2.56
C SER A 93 -7.86 -3.42 -2.81
N THR A 94 -7.77 -2.29 -3.51
CA THR A 94 -8.96 -1.49 -3.82
C THR A 94 -9.61 -1.94 -5.13
N SER A 95 -10.78 -1.39 -5.45
CA SER A 95 -11.43 -1.61 -6.75
C SER A 95 -10.65 -1.02 -7.93
N SER A 96 -9.69 -0.13 -7.65
CA SER A 96 -8.77 0.38 -8.66
C SER A 96 -7.64 -0.65 -8.83
N PRO A 97 -7.41 -1.15 -10.05
CA PRO A 97 -6.30 -2.06 -10.31
C PRO A 97 -4.98 -1.44 -9.85
N GLY A 98 -4.11 -2.23 -9.20
CA GLY A 98 -2.80 -1.73 -8.78
C GLY A 98 -2.83 -0.74 -7.62
N GLU A 99 -3.92 -0.64 -6.85
CA GLU A 99 -3.96 0.18 -5.64
C GLU A 99 -4.13 -0.70 -4.39
N VAL A 100 -3.25 -0.49 -3.41
CA VAL A 100 -3.30 -1.16 -2.10
C VAL A 100 -3.39 -0.10 -1.01
N LEU A 101 -4.44 -0.19 -0.21
CA LEU A 101 -4.71 0.67 0.94
C LEU A 101 -4.20 -0.01 2.21
N LEU A 102 -3.48 0.73 3.03
CA LEU A 102 -3.08 0.31 4.38
C LEU A 102 -3.76 1.20 5.40
N PHE A 103 -4.21 0.59 6.49
CA PHE A 103 -4.82 1.31 7.60
C PHE A 103 -4.32 0.77 8.93
N GLY A 104 -4.06 1.70 9.84
CA GLY A 104 -3.76 1.42 11.23
C GLY A 104 -2.34 0.92 11.47
N GLY A 105 -2.23 0.10 12.51
CA GLY A 105 -0.98 -0.52 12.95
C GLY A 105 -0.27 0.27 14.06
N CYS A 106 0.97 -0.12 14.33
CA CYS A 106 1.84 0.55 15.31
C CYS A 106 3.17 0.93 14.65
N ALA A 107 3.63 2.16 14.91
CA ALA A 107 4.88 2.71 14.41
C ALA A 107 6.11 2.11 15.09
N THR A 108 5.97 1.84 16.39
CA THR A 108 7.00 1.32 17.29
C THR A 108 6.66 -0.11 17.71
N SER A 109 7.61 -0.81 18.35
CA SER A 109 7.34 -2.15 18.89
C SER A 109 6.12 -2.13 19.80
N VAL A 110 5.15 -3.00 19.56
CA VAL A 110 3.98 -3.11 20.46
C VAL A 110 4.36 -3.67 21.83
N LEU A 111 5.56 -4.22 21.95
CA LEU A 111 6.15 -4.65 23.22
C LEU A 111 6.85 -3.51 23.97
N SER A 112 6.94 -2.31 23.37
CA SER A 112 7.50 -1.13 24.02
C SER A 112 6.57 -0.63 25.14
N ALA A 113 7.14 0.13 26.08
CA ALA A 113 6.38 0.67 27.21
C ALA A 113 5.24 1.61 26.78
N GLU A 114 5.43 2.31 25.66
CA GLU A 114 4.47 3.26 25.10
C GLU A 114 4.35 3.03 23.58
N PRO A 115 3.45 2.13 23.14
CA PRO A 115 3.27 1.84 21.73
C PRO A 115 2.61 3.02 21.00
N GLU A 116 3.20 3.43 19.87
CA GLU A 116 2.66 4.50 19.03
C GLU A 116 1.69 3.92 18.01
N HIS A 117 0.40 3.93 18.33
CA HIS A 117 -0.66 3.48 17.42
C HIS A 117 -0.92 4.53 16.34
N ILE A 118 -1.12 4.05 15.11
CA ILE A 118 -1.37 4.91 13.95
C ILE A 118 -2.82 4.75 13.50
N ASP A 119 -3.45 5.84 13.07
CA ASP A 119 -4.83 5.87 12.55
C ASP A 119 -4.94 6.45 11.13
N ASN A 120 -3.82 6.81 10.50
CA ASN A 120 -3.80 7.30 9.12
C ASN A 120 -3.83 6.16 8.08
N ILE A 121 -4.09 6.56 6.85
CA ILE A 121 -4.21 5.68 5.69
C ILE A 121 -3.00 5.92 4.77
N LEU A 122 -2.32 4.84 4.36
CA LEU A 122 -1.36 4.89 3.26
C LEU A 122 -1.97 4.24 2.02
N ILE A 123 -1.71 4.82 0.84
CA ILE A 123 -2.19 4.27 -0.42
C ILE A 123 -1.02 4.10 -1.39
N PHE A 124 -0.69 2.86 -1.72
CA PHE A 124 0.31 2.51 -2.72
C PHE A 124 -0.37 2.31 -4.07
N ARG A 125 0.19 2.91 -5.11
CA ARG A 125 -0.33 2.85 -6.48
C ARG A 125 0.77 2.37 -7.42
N PHE A 126 0.51 1.25 -8.09
CA PHE A 126 1.42 0.59 -9.03
C PHE A 126 1.04 0.82 -10.49
N THR A 127 -0.20 1.22 -10.74
CA THR A 127 -0.67 1.58 -12.09
C THR A 127 -0.64 3.09 -12.29
N PRO A 128 -0.34 3.56 -13.52
CA PRO A 128 -0.48 4.96 -13.86
C PRO A 128 -1.92 5.41 -13.65
N GLN A 129 -2.10 6.64 -13.19
CA GLN A 129 -3.42 7.21 -13.00
C GLN A 129 -4.13 7.36 -14.35
N PRO A 130 -5.42 7.00 -14.44
CA PRO A 130 -6.14 7.11 -15.69
C PRO A 130 -6.29 8.60 -16.08
N LEU A 131 -6.38 8.87 -17.38
CA LEU A 131 -6.39 10.24 -17.92
C LEU A 131 -7.48 11.11 -17.29
N ASN A 132 -8.66 10.53 -17.02
CA ASN A 132 -9.75 11.22 -16.34
C ASN A 132 -9.38 11.71 -14.94
N TRP A 133 -8.58 10.94 -14.17
CA TRP A 133 -8.08 11.34 -12.86
C TRP A 133 -7.11 12.51 -12.99
N LEU A 134 -6.16 12.44 -13.93
CA LEU A 134 -5.20 13.52 -14.19
C LEU A 134 -5.90 14.81 -14.66
N CYS A 135 -6.91 14.69 -15.52
CA CYS A 135 -7.75 15.82 -15.93
C CYS A 135 -8.50 16.41 -14.72
N ALA A 136 -9.11 15.56 -13.89
CA ALA A 136 -9.83 16.00 -12.69
C ALA A 136 -8.90 16.72 -11.70
N ASP A 137 -7.73 16.16 -11.44
CA ASP A 137 -6.70 16.76 -10.57
C ASP A 137 -6.24 18.12 -11.10
N THR A 138 -5.96 18.21 -12.41
CA THR A 138 -5.59 19.48 -13.06
C THR A 138 -6.69 20.52 -12.91
N VAL A 139 -7.95 20.14 -13.12
CA VAL A 139 -9.10 21.04 -12.98
C VAL A 139 -9.28 21.51 -11.53
N VAL A 140 -9.07 20.63 -10.54
CA VAL A 140 -9.13 20.97 -9.11
C VAL A 140 -7.98 21.91 -8.73
N LYS A 141 -6.75 21.68 -9.20
CA LYS A 141 -5.59 22.56 -8.99
C LYS A 141 -5.80 23.94 -9.61
N CYS A 142 -6.39 24.00 -10.81
CA CYS A 142 -6.69 25.25 -11.52
C CYS A 142 -8.08 25.83 -11.22
N TYR A 143 -8.73 25.40 -10.12
CA TYR A 143 -10.11 25.79 -9.80
C TYR A 143 -10.30 27.30 -9.75
N SER A 144 -9.34 28.05 -9.19
CA SER A 144 -9.38 29.51 -9.09
C SER A 144 -9.57 30.18 -10.45
N THR A 145 -8.89 29.68 -11.49
CA THR A 145 -8.98 30.18 -12.86
C THR A 145 -10.23 29.67 -13.58
N LEU A 146 -10.61 28.40 -13.37
CA LEU A 146 -11.65 27.71 -14.15
C LEU A 146 -13.06 27.80 -13.54
N HIS A 147 -13.24 28.40 -12.35
CA HIS A 147 -14.51 28.42 -11.62
C HIS A 147 -15.73 28.93 -12.42
N LYS A 148 -15.53 29.84 -13.38
CA LYS A 148 -16.62 30.35 -14.24
C LYS A 148 -17.06 29.31 -15.27
N GLN A 149 -16.11 28.58 -15.85
CA GLN A 149 -16.35 27.55 -16.85
C GLN A 149 -16.85 26.25 -16.22
N LEU A 150 -16.46 25.97 -14.97
CA LEU A 150 -16.93 24.81 -14.21
C LEU A 150 -18.47 24.78 -14.06
N LYS A 151 -19.15 25.93 -14.02
CA LYS A 151 -20.62 26.00 -13.97
C LYS A 151 -21.31 25.50 -15.24
N MET A 152 -20.57 25.40 -16.36
CA MET A 152 -21.08 24.92 -17.64
C MET A 152 -20.97 23.40 -17.80
N LEU A 153 -20.30 22.71 -16.86
CA LEU A 153 -20.15 21.27 -16.92
C LEU A 153 -21.46 20.54 -16.58
N PRO A 154 -21.71 19.37 -17.20
CA PRO A 154 -22.75 18.45 -16.77
C PRO A 154 -22.65 18.12 -15.28
N LYS A 155 -23.82 17.99 -14.60
CA LYS A 155 -23.90 17.79 -13.14
C LYS A 155 -23.10 16.59 -12.63
N ASN A 156 -23.07 15.50 -13.40
CA ASN A 156 -22.31 14.29 -13.14
C ASN A 156 -20.79 14.54 -13.08
N LEU A 157 -20.25 15.33 -14.02
CA LEU A 157 -18.84 15.71 -14.03
C LEU A 157 -18.50 16.69 -12.90
N LEU A 158 -19.41 17.61 -12.61
CA LEU A 158 -19.27 18.50 -11.46
C LEU A 158 -19.18 17.70 -10.16
N MET A 159 -20.06 16.71 -9.97
CA MET A 159 -20.05 15.85 -8.79
C MET A 159 -18.80 15.00 -8.66
N SER A 160 -18.28 14.43 -9.75
CA SER A 160 -17.01 13.72 -9.70
C SER A 160 -15.84 14.63 -9.29
N LEU A 161 -15.80 15.87 -9.77
CA LEU A 161 -14.77 16.84 -9.40
C LEU A 161 -14.87 17.27 -7.93
N PHE A 162 -16.09 17.45 -7.40
CA PHE A 162 -16.31 17.73 -5.99
C PHE A 162 -15.86 16.59 -5.08
N LEU A 163 -16.21 15.34 -5.43
CA LEU A 163 -15.76 14.16 -4.71
C LEU A 163 -14.23 14.03 -4.76
N HIS A 164 -13.63 14.23 -5.93
CA HIS A 164 -12.19 14.20 -6.12
C HIS A 164 -11.47 15.23 -5.23
N ARG A 165 -11.98 16.47 -5.19
CA ARG A 165 -11.46 17.53 -4.31
C ARG A 165 -11.57 17.16 -2.82
N ARG A 166 -12.65 16.49 -2.39
CA ARG A 166 -12.78 16.02 -1.00
C ARG A 166 -11.80 14.90 -0.68
N LEU A 167 -11.60 13.94 -1.59
CA LEU A 167 -10.63 12.85 -1.40
C LEU A 167 -9.19 13.36 -1.30
N GLN A 168 -8.82 14.37 -2.10
CA GLN A 168 -7.51 15.02 -1.98
C GLN A 168 -7.29 15.76 -0.65
N ALA A 169 -8.36 16.25 -0.02
CA ALA A 169 -8.28 16.86 1.31
C ALA A 169 -8.07 15.81 2.41
N ILE A 170 -8.51 14.57 2.19
CA ILE A 170 -8.35 13.45 3.13
C ILE A 170 -6.95 12.83 3.02
N GLY A 171 -6.38 12.72 1.81
CA GLY A 171 -5.04 12.17 1.57
C GLY A 171 -3.85 13.11 1.82
N LYS A 172 -4.04 14.19 2.61
CA LYS A 172 -3.02 15.20 2.93
C LYS A 172 -2.55 15.18 4.40
N VAL A 173 -2.76 14.06 5.10
CA VAL A 173 -2.25 13.85 6.47
C VAL A 173 -1.22 12.73 6.46
#